data_AF-A0A1A9WGX6-F1
#
_entry.id   AF-A0A1A9WGX6-F1
#
_cell.length_a   1.000
_cell.length_b   1.000
_cell.length_c   1.000
_cell.angle_alpha   90.00
_cell.angle_beta   90.00
_cell.angle_gamma   90.00
#
_symmetry.space_group_name_H-M   'P 1'
#
loop_
_entity.id
_entity.type
_entity.pdbx_description
1 polymer ?
#
loop_
_entity_poly.entity_id
_entity_poly.type
_entity_poly.pdbx_seq_one_letter_code
_entity_poly.pdbx_strand_id
1 'polypeptide(L)'
;MNILNIYHTAFNIFPDQMQCIEYPAMRNNCEIAMTQQQGNHVSQECISDRGMFQSDSKLAKHFVKIECEQRGQRRILFGIILSENVVLTSNEYKVGEYSICLVKYENVSGAMRPKRIKDWRTIVEVWRMQGYKTDRDILSRTFVPIKFLLLKKKMILNSAVAAPMPLPVRPYEKRSTCVVIGGNKINNKTIIVERKADVINRKECELLHPGLAENIICIRVPAKFCNFEHCDEFLEGSALMCDGVLTALVGSNQHCFPLLPRICAGIYEANNWIKSLEQVINPDKEHRKAIVTIGISAVRKSIYGFGVIISKNKILTAYVPNLLNTKIFEQDSFSDFHEARGYVGYGAGKIIYWNKAKSQTNSSSFTASQLQLSVIILNKEIILGPTAAHSMRLPKKPPQKNAKCIVVTLRPRWMKFQITLIDNIECRKELPELHEVYMCIREKLPGTENCLEAGNPIICDGELTAIVAKLMHCERNAPRPVTPIHRFHSWILASMRELELSGSDQSTFTWLLLLYIINSLILIKYLIPN
;
A
#
# COMPACT_ATOMS: atom_id res chain seq x y z
N MET A 1 -34.25 -27.80 -51.56
CA MET A 1 -33.48 -26.87 -52.43
C MET A 1 -33.45 -25.51 -51.75
N ASN A 2 -32.61 -25.36 -50.72
CA ASN A 2 -31.26 -24.76 -50.71
C ASN A 2 -31.24 -23.22 -50.58
N ILE A 3 -31.67 -22.74 -49.41
CA ILE A 3 -31.31 -21.43 -48.83
C ILE A 3 -29.98 -21.51 -48.02
N LEU A 4 -29.45 -22.72 -47.81
CA LEU A 4 -28.20 -22.96 -47.06
C LEU A 4 -26.90 -22.67 -47.83
N ASN A 5 -26.94 -22.45 -49.15
CA ASN A 5 -25.72 -22.23 -49.95
C ASN A 5 -25.29 -20.75 -50.08
N ILE A 6 -26.05 -19.79 -49.55
CA ILE A 6 -25.66 -18.36 -49.58
C ILE A 6 -24.96 -17.96 -48.27
N TYR A 7 -25.19 -18.67 -47.16
CA TYR A 7 -24.54 -18.39 -45.89
C TYR A 7 -23.08 -18.87 -45.81
N HIS A 8 -22.71 -19.93 -46.55
CA HIS A 8 -21.34 -20.43 -46.51
C HIS A 8 -20.35 -19.63 -47.38
N THR A 9 -20.83 -18.88 -48.37
CA THR A 9 -19.96 -18.11 -49.27
C THR A 9 -19.70 -16.69 -48.75
N ALA A 10 -20.60 -16.13 -47.93
CA ALA A 10 -20.42 -14.81 -47.30
C ALA A 10 -19.45 -14.83 -46.10
N PHE A 11 -19.27 -15.99 -45.45
CA PHE A 11 -18.35 -16.17 -44.32
C PHE A 11 -16.87 -15.99 -44.69
N ASN A 12 -16.52 -16.09 -45.98
CA ASN A 12 -15.14 -16.01 -46.46
C ASN A 12 -14.77 -14.67 -47.11
N ILE A 13 -15.68 -13.70 -47.20
CA ILE A 13 -15.44 -12.48 -48.01
C ILE A 13 -15.31 -11.22 -47.14
N PHE A 14 -15.93 -11.10 -45.96
CA PHE A 14 -15.75 -9.93 -45.07
C PHE A 14 -15.96 -10.24 -43.57
N PRO A 15 -14.95 -10.78 -42.85
CA PRO A 15 -15.02 -10.95 -41.39
C PRO A 15 -15.14 -9.60 -40.65
N ASP A 16 -14.52 -8.56 -41.19
CA ASP A 16 -14.35 -7.25 -40.53
C ASP A 16 -15.65 -6.42 -40.49
N GLN A 17 -16.52 -6.58 -41.49
CA GLN A 17 -17.82 -5.89 -41.54
C GLN A 17 -18.78 -6.38 -40.45
N MET A 18 -18.63 -7.63 -40.00
CA MET A 18 -19.54 -8.23 -39.01
C MET A 18 -19.20 -7.78 -37.58
N GLN A 19 -17.92 -7.51 -37.28
CA GLN A 19 -17.49 -7.01 -35.96
C GLN A 19 -18.00 -5.58 -35.65
N CYS A 20 -18.16 -4.73 -36.66
CA CYS A 20 -18.67 -3.36 -36.46
C CYS A 20 -20.19 -3.31 -36.15
N ILE A 21 -20.95 -4.39 -36.39
CA ILE A 21 -22.42 -4.42 -36.23
C ILE A 21 -22.84 -4.66 -34.77
N GLU A 22 -22.03 -5.33 -33.96
CA GLU A 22 -22.40 -5.71 -32.58
C GLU A 22 -22.44 -4.54 -31.58
N TYR A 23 -21.89 -3.37 -31.92
CA TYR A 23 -21.81 -2.21 -31.01
C TYR A 23 -22.19 -0.88 -31.68
N PRO A 24 -23.48 -0.46 -31.61
CA PRO A 24 -24.00 0.72 -32.30
C PRO A 24 -23.26 2.03 -32.02
N ALA A 25 -22.67 2.17 -30.83
CA ALA A 25 -21.95 3.38 -30.41
C ALA A 25 -20.57 3.58 -31.07
N MET A 26 -20.03 2.55 -31.74
CA MET A 26 -18.69 2.59 -32.36
C MET A 26 -18.71 2.32 -33.87
N ARG A 27 -19.89 2.04 -34.44
CA ARG A 27 -20.08 1.67 -35.85
C ARG A 27 -19.46 2.68 -36.82
N ASN A 28 -19.76 3.97 -36.64
CA ASN A 28 -19.24 5.02 -37.52
C ASN A 28 -17.71 5.14 -37.47
N ASN A 29 -17.08 4.97 -36.30
CA ASN A 29 -15.62 5.05 -36.16
C ASN A 29 -14.93 3.82 -36.76
N CYS A 30 -15.58 2.66 -36.64
CA CYS A 30 -15.16 1.40 -37.24
C CYS A 30 -15.22 1.49 -38.78
N GLU A 31 -16.29 2.08 -39.34
CA GLU A 31 -16.44 2.34 -40.77
C GLU A 31 -15.39 3.34 -41.32
N ILE A 32 -15.06 4.38 -40.55
CA ILE A 32 -13.96 5.30 -40.88
C ILE A 32 -12.62 4.57 -40.90
N ALA A 33 -12.34 3.72 -39.91
CA ALA A 33 -11.11 2.92 -39.85
C ALA A 33 -10.97 1.96 -41.03
N MET A 34 -12.07 1.28 -41.42
CA MET A 34 -12.10 0.41 -42.61
C MET A 34 -11.81 1.19 -43.89
N THR A 35 -12.37 2.39 -44.05
CA THR A 35 -12.14 3.24 -45.22
C THR A 35 -10.69 3.71 -45.31
N GLN A 36 -10.06 4.02 -44.17
CA GLN A 36 -8.63 4.39 -44.09
C GLN A 36 -7.68 3.22 -44.37
N GLN A 37 -8.05 2.00 -43.98
CA GLN A 37 -7.27 0.79 -44.34
C GLN A 37 -7.36 0.51 -45.85
N GLN A 38 -8.54 0.67 -46.47
CA GLN A 38 -8.72 0.45 -47.91
C GLN A 38 -8.00 1.51 -48.77
N GLY A 39 -7.92 2.77 -48.33
CA GLY A 39 -7.21 3.83 -49.05
C GLY A 39 -5.67 3.74 -49.04
N ASN A 40 -5.09 2.88 -48.19
CA ASN A 40 -3.64 2.67 -48.06
C ASN A 40 -3.14 1.35 -48.66
N HIS A 41 -4.00 0.55 -49.29
CA HIS A 41 -3.62 -0.67 -50.00
C HIS A 41 -2.98 -0.35 -51.37
N VAL A 42 -1.80 0.27 -51.35
CA VAL A 42 -0.81 0.00 -52.40
C VAL A 42 -0.26 -1.39 -52.12
N SER A 43 -0.13 -2.24 -53.14
CA SER A 43 0.30 -3.64 -53.07
C SER A 43 1.73 -3.82 -52.53
N GLN A 44 1.94 -3.54 -51.25
CA GLN A 44 3.14 -3.93 -50.52
C GLN A 44 2.97 -5.36 -50.02
N GLU A 45 3.94 -6.20 -50.34
CA GLU A 45 4.02 -7.57 -49.84
C GLU A 45 4.07 -7.56 -48.32
N CYS A 46 3.10 -8.21 -47.67
CA CYS A 46 3.05 -8.25 -46.21
C CYS A 46 4.18 -9.09 -45.64
N ILE A 47 4.93 -8.51 -44.70
CA ILE A 47 6.00 -9.20 -43.99
C ILE A 47 5.34 -10.05 -42.89
N SER A 48 5.36 -11.37 -43.06
CA SER A 48 4.88 -12.36 -42.09
C SER A 48 5.97 -12.87 -41.12
N ASP A 49 7.23 -12.51 -41.36
CA ASP A 49 8.35 -12.96 -40.53
C ASP A 49 8.29 -12.34 -39.12
N ARG A 50 7.99 -13.19 -38.12
CA ARG A 50 7.96 -12.79 -36.71
C ARG A 50 9.32 -12.29 -36.23
N GLY A 51 10.44 -12.76 -36.76
CA GLY A 51 11.78 -12.30 -36.40
C GLY A 51 12.07 -10.86 -36.82
N MET A 52 11.40 -10.37 -37.87
CA MET A 52 11.49 -8.96 -38.30
C MET A 52 10.59 -8.04 -37.47
N PHE A 53 9.49 -8.56 -36.94
CA PHE A 53 8.53 -7.81 -36.10
C PHE A 53 8.93 -7.80 -34.62
N GLN A 54 9.43 -8.94 -34.13
CA GLN A 54 9.65 -9.23 -32.72
C GLN A 54 11.08 -9.72 -32.47
N SER A 55 11.70 -9.20 -31.42
CA SER A 55 13.01 -9.66 -30.94
C SER A 55 13.03 -9.83 -29.42
N ASP A 56 14.01 -10.57 -28.90
CA ASP A 56 14.28 -10.60 -27.46
C ASP A 56 14.66 -9.21 -26.96
N SER A 57 14.18 -8.83 -25.77
CA SER A 57 14.44 -7.51 -25.21
C SER A 57 15.65 -7.50 -24.28
N LYS A 58 16.61 -6.61 -24.57
CA LYS A 58 17.69 -6.28 -23.62
C LYS A 58 17.18 -5.52 -22.38
N LEU A 59 15.94 -5.04 -22.45
CA LEU A 59 15.27 -4.30 -21.38
C LEU A 59 14.41 -5.20 -20.49
N ALA A 60 14.41 -6.52 -20.73
CA ALA A 60 13.65 -7.51 -19.95
C ALA A 60 13.82 -7.37 -18.42
N LYS A 61 15.02 -7.03 -17.96
CA LYS A 61 15.35 -6.80 -16.55
C LYS A 61 14.55 -5.67 -15.87
N HIS A 62 13.89 -4.81 -16.65
CA HIS A 62 13.09 -3.71 -16.12
C HIS A 62 11.60 -4.08 -15.96
N PHE A 63 11.20 -5.26 -16.42
CA PHE A 63 9.81 -5.67 -16.50
C PHE A 63 9.44 -6.70 -15.45
N VAL A 64 8.17 -6.68 -15.07
CA VAL A 64 7.56 -7.65 -14.17
C VAL A 64 6.30 -8.23 -14.78
N LYS A 65 5.97 -9.44 -14.35
CA LYS A 65 4.67 -10.07 -14.60
C LYS A 65 3.80 -9.91 -13.37
N ILE A 66 2.57 -9.46 -13.56
CA ILE A 66 1.64 -9.14 -12.49
C ILE A 66 0.40 -10.03 -12.66
N GLU A 67 -0.02 -10.68 -11.58
CA GLU A 67 -1.29 -11.41 -11.52
C GLU A 67 -2.15 -10.75 -10.46
N CYS A 68 -3.31 -10.23 -10.87
CA CYS A 68 -4.29 -9.65 -9.97
C CYS A 68 -5.56 -10.50 -9.97
N GLU A 69 -6.11 -10.75 -8.79
CA GLU A 69 -7.37 -11.47 -8.59
C GLU A 69 -8.38 -10.56 -7.91
N GLN A 70 -9.54 -10.33 -8.55
CA GLN A 70 -10.66 -9.54 -8.02
C GLN A 70 -11.96 -10.29 -8.27
N ARG A 71 -12.74 -10.55 -7.21
CA ARG A 71 -14.04 -11.26 -7.29
C ARG A 71 -13.96 -12.60 -8.06
N GLY A 72 -12.88 -13.35 -7.87
CA GLY A 72 -12.62 -14.62 -8.56
C GLY A 72 -12.10 -14.52 -9.99
N GLN A 73 -12.08 -13.32 -10.59
CA GLN A 73 -11.49 -13.09 -11.90
C GLN A 73 -10.00 -12.80 -11.76
N ARG A 74 -9.17 -13.61 -12.43
CA ARG A 74 -7.72 -13.42 -12.51
C ARG A 74 -7.36 -12.73 -13.82
N ARG A 75 -6.53 -11.69 -13.75
CA ARG A 75 -5.88 -11.11 -14.94
C ARG A 75 -4.38 -11.13 -14.77
N ILE A 76 -3.71 -11.40 -15.88
CA ILE A 76 -2.27 -11.33 -16.01
C ILE A 76 -1.96 -10.11 -16.87
N LEU A 77 -1.09 -9.26 -16.35
CA LEU A 77 -0.63 -8.04 -17.01
C LEU A 77 0.86 -7.82 -16.73
N PHE A 78 1.41 -6.77 -17.31
CA PHE A 78 2.83 -6.44 -17.18
C PHE A 78 3.02 -5.11 -16.46
N GLY A 79 4.24 -4.85 -16.02
CA GLY A 79 4.60 -3.57 -15.44
C GLY A 79 6.09 -3.35 -15.51
N ILE A 80 6.49 -2.18 -15.05
CA ILE A 80 7.89 -1.76 -14.99
C ILE A 80 8.33 -1.54 -13.55
N ILE A 81 9.58 -1.88 -13.26
CA ILE A 81 10.22 -1.61 -11.97
C ILE A 81 10.57 -0.12 -11.91
N LEU A 82 10.08 0.61 -10.91
CA LEU A 82 10.52 1.98 -10.64
C LEU A 82 11.57 2.05 -9.52
N SER A 83 11.47 1.15 -8.54
CA SER A 83 12.45 1.01 -7.46
C SER A 83 12.33 -0.36 -6.82
N GLU A 84 13.15 -0.66 -5.81
CA GLU A 84 13.05 -1.91 -5.04
C GLU A 84 11.67 -2.08 -4.35
N ASN A 85 10.90 -0.99 -4.21
CA ASN A 85 9.62 -0.97 -3.49
C ASN A 85 8.41 -0.80 -4.40
N VAL A 86 8.62 -0.43 -5.66
CA VAL A 86 7.57 0.16 -6.50
C VAL A 86 7.59 -0.44 -7.90
N VAL A 87 6.40 -0.77 -8.37
CA VAL A 87 6.11 -1.11 -9.76
C VAL A 87 5.08 -0.14 -10.32
N LEU A 88 5.27 0.27 -11.57
CA LEU A 88 4.26 1.01 -12.33
C LEU A 88 3.60 0.08 -13.34
N THR A 89 2.29 0.19 -13.50
CA THR A 89 1.54 -0.58 -14.50
C THR A 89 0.35 0.22 -15.00
N SER A 90 -0.35 -0.30 -16.00
CA SER A 90 -1.68 0.16 -16.38
C SER A 90 -2.68 -0.97 -16.20
N ASN A 91 -3.74 -0.71 -15.44
CA ASN A 91 -4.86 -1.63 -15.29
C ASN A 91 -6.13 -0.93 -14.78
N GLU A 92 -7.27 -1.56 -15.04
CA GLU A 92 -8.61 -1.14 -14.62
C GLU A 92 -8.94 -1.42 -13.15
N TYR A 93 -8.09 -2.13 -12.40
CA TYR A 93 -8.40 -2.50 -11.02
C TYR A 93 -8.67 -1.25 -10.18
N LYS A 94 -9.85 -1.21 -9.57
CA LYS A 94 -10.26 -0.08 -8.73
C LYS A 94 -9.47 -0.08 -7.43
N VAL A 95 -8.93 1.08 -7.08
CA VAL A 95 -8.27 1.32 -5.80
C VAL A 95 -9.29 1.04 -4.69
N GLY A 96 -8.97 0.15 -3.76
CA GLY A 96 -9.85 -0.15 -2.63
C GLY A 96 -10.89 -1.25 -2.87
N GLU A 97 -10.86 -2.03 -3.97
CA GLU A 97 -11.57 -3.32 -4.04
C GLU A 97 -10.70 -4.49 -3.55
N TYR A 98 -11.30 -5.62 -3.12
CA TYR A 98 -10.56 -6.83 -2.70
C TYR A 98 -9.82 -7.41 -3.92
N SER A 99 -8.66 -6.81 -4.22
CA SER A 99 -7.75 -7.23 -5.26
C SER A 99 -6.46 -7.69 -4.60
N ILE A 100 -6.12 -8.96 -4.83
CA ILE A 100 -4.81 -9.50 -4.44
C ILE A 100 -3.97 -9.50 -5.69
N CYS A 101 -2.87 -8.75 -5.67
CA CYS A 101 -1.93 -8.67 -6.78
C CYS A 101 -0.57 -9.24 -6.37
N LEU A 102 -0.01 -10.12 -7.20
CA LEU A 102 1.32 -10.68 -7.07
C LEU A 102 2.19 -10.17 -8.21
N VAL A 103 3.41 -9.77 -7.88
CA VAL A 103 4.42 -9.27 -8.81
C VAL A 103 5.56 -10.28 -8.88
N LYS A 104 5.90 -10.73 -10.08
CA LYS A 104 7.04 -11.61 -10.37
C LYS A 104 8.11 -10.85 -11.16
N TYR A 105 9.34 -10.85 -10.65
CA TYR A 105 10.51 -10.15 -11.24
C TYR A 105 11.68 -11.12 -11.52
N GLU A 106 12.75 -10.63 -12.16
CA GLU A 106 13.91 -11.40 -12.69
C GLU A 106 13.56 -12.41 -13.78
N ASN A 107 12.86 -13.49 -13.41
CA ASN A 107 12.38 -14.51 -14.33
C ASN A 107 10.86 -14.51 -14.35
N VAL A 108 10.28 -13.84 -15.35
CA VAL A 108 8.83 -13.73 -15.53
C VAL A 108 8.18 -15.03 -16.02
N SER A 109 8.99 -16.03 -16.41
CA SER A 109 8.50 -17.36 -16.76
C SER A 109 8.15 -18.18 -15.52
N GLY A 110 7.36 -19.24 -15.68
CA GLY A 110 6.87 -20.11 -14.62
C GLY A 110 5.57 -19.61 -13.96
N ALA A 111 5.07 -20.40 -13.01
CA ALA A 111 3.83 -20.08 -12.30
C ALA A 111 3.96 -18.84 -11.40
N MET A 112 2.86 -18.10 -11.24
CA MET A 112 2.71 -16.97 -10.31
C MET A 112 2.47 -17.42 -8.86
N ARG A 113 2.02 -18.67 -8.67
CA ARG A 113 1.78 -19.30 -7.36
C ARG A 113 2.48 -20.66 -7.32
N PRO A 114 3.82 -20.68 -7.17
CA PRO A 114 4.57 -21.92 -7.20
C PRO A 114 4.33 -22.75 -5.92
N LYS A 115 4.33 -24.08 -6.06
CA LYS A 115 4.18 -25.01 -4.93
C LYS A 115 5.41 -25.04 -4.00
N ARG A 116 6.60 -24.67 -4.50
CA ARG A 116 7.86 -24.73 -3.75
C ARG A 116 8.26 -23.35 -3.24
N ILE A 117 8.62 -23.26 -1.96
CA ILE A 117 9.00 -22.01 -1.27
C ILE A 117 10.17 -21.28 -1.96
N LYS A 118 11.14 -22.00 -2.51
CA LYS A 118 12.32 -21.41 -3.18
C LYS A 118 11.95 -20.51 -4.38
N ASP A 119 10.84 -20.81 -5.05
CA ASP A 119 10.38 -20.08 -6.24
C ASP A 119 9.58 -18.81 -5.86
N TRP A 120 9.31 -18.59 -4.56
CA TRP A 120 8.66 -17.37 -4.04
C TRP A 120 9.65 -16.20 -3.86
N ARG A 121 10.96 -16.42 -4.00
CA ARG A 121 11.98 -15.37 -3.79
C ARG A 121 11.81 -14.18 -4.74
N THR A 122 11.34 -14.45 -5.95
CA THR A 122 11.12 -13.44 -7.00
C THR A 122 9.65 -13.02 -7.10
N ILE A 123 8.81 -13.38 -6.13
CA ILE A 123 7.39 -13.08 -6.10
C ILE A 123 7.07 -12.24 -4.87
N VAL A 124 6.44 -11.08 -5.10
CA VAL A 124 6.10 -10.12 -4.04
C VAL A 124 4.65 -9.69 -4.18
N GLU A 125 3.93 -9.71 -3.07
CA GLU A 125 2.56 -9.21 -3.02
C GLU A 125 2.53 -7.68 -3.01
N VAL A 126 1.56 -7.11 -3.71
CA VAL A 126 1.26 -5.67 -3.67
C VAL A 126 0.58 -5.33 -2.34
N TRP A 127 1.07 -4.29 -1.68
CA TRP A 127 0.50 -3.77 -0.45
C TRP A 127 -0.49 -2.63 -0.68
N ARG A 128 -0.11 -1.65 -1.50
CA ARG A 128 -0.93 -0.46 -1.77
C ARG A 128 -0.94 -0.16 -3.25
N MET A 129 -2.06 0.39 -3.72
CA MET A 129 -2.25 0.75 -5.11
C MET A 129 -2.85 2.15 -5.18
N GLN A 130 -2.27 3.01 -6.01
CA GLN A 130 -2.80 4.35 -6.27
C GLN A 130 -2.90 4.60 -7.77
N GLY A 131 -4.04 5.14 -8.20
CA GLY A 131 -4.23 5.59 -9.57
C GLY A 131 -3.79 7.03 -9.78
N TYR A 132 -3.26 7.31 -10.96
CA TYR A 132 -3.12 8.68 -11.47
C TYR A 132 -4.48 9.16 -11.97
N LYS A 133 -4.92 10.34 -11.53
CA LYS A 133 -6.23 10.96 -11.86
C LYS A 133 -7.42 10.01 -11.57
N THR A 134 -7.80 9.90 -10.30
CA THR A 134 -8.97 9.13 -9.86
C THR A 134 -10.01 10.07 -9.27
N ASP A 135 -11.27 9.92 -9.71
CA ASP A 135 -12.52 10.28 -9.02
C ASP A 135 -13.45 11.29 -9.72
N ARG A 136 -13.06 11.92 -10.84
CA ARG A 136 -14.00 12.71 -11.68
C ARG A 136 -13.94 12.47 -13.20
N ASP A 137 -12.89 11.80 -13.69
CA ASP A 137 -12.72 11.53 -15.14
C ASP A 137 -13.27 10.16 -15.59
N ILE A 138 -13.91 9.43 -14.66
CA ILE A 138 -14.22 8.01 -14.80
C ILE A 138 -15.60 7.82 -15.44
N LEU A 139 -15.68 8.05 -16.75
CA LEU A 139 -16.65 7.35 -17.62
C LEU A 139 -16.14 7.18 -19.07
N SER A 140 -14.99 7.76 -19.44
CA SER A 140 -14.56 7.69 -20.83
C SER A 140 -13.78 6.42 -21.15
N ARG A 141 -14.21 5.69 -22.20
CA ARG A 141 -13.44 4.62 -22.87
C ARG A 141 -12.09 5.10 -23.44
N THR A 142 -11.82 6.41 -23.35
CA THR A 142 -10.63 7.06 -23.89
C THR A 142 -9.60 7.44 -22.81
N PHE A 143 -9.74 6.90 -21.59
CA PHE A 143 -8.76 7.06 -20.52
C PHE A 143 -8.05 5.75 -20.24
N VAL A 144 -6.72 5.82 -20.08
CA VAL A 144 -5.89 4.68 -19.67
C VAL A 144 -5.34 4.96 -18.27
N PRO A 145 -5.71 4.17 -17.25
CA PRO A 145 -5.25 4.39 -15.89
C PRO A 145 -3.79 3.98 -15.72
N ILE A 146 -3.00 4.87 -15.11
CA ILE A 146 -1.67 4.52 -14.58
C ILE A 146 -1.83 4.14 -13.11
N LYS A 147 -1.19 3.04 -12.70
CA LYS A 147 -1.23 2.52 -11.33
C LYS A 147 0.17 2.42 -10.75
N PHE A 148 0.32 3.02 -9.57
CA PHE A 148 1.49 2.91 -8.71
C PHE A 148 1.26 1.78 -7.71
N LEU A 149 2.11 0.75 -7.73
CA LEU A 149 2.02 -0.43 -6.87
C LEU A 149 3.15 -0.40 -5.85
N LEU A 150 2.80 -0.20 -4.57
CA LEU A 150 3.72 -0.35 -3.46
C LEU A 150 3.77 -1.81 -3.02
N LEU A 151 4.96 -2.39 -2.91
CA LEU A 151 5.17 -3.80 -2.60
C LEU A 151 5.26 -4.09 -1.08
N LYS A 152 4.71 -5.23 -0.63
CA LYS A 152 4.81 -5.70 0.76
C LYS A 152 6.26 -5.98 1.17
N LYS A 153 7.09 -6.47 0.25
CA LYS A 153 8.54 -6.71 0.46
C LYS A 153 9.36 -5.96 -0.58
N LYS A 154 10.63 -5.72 -0.27
CA LYS A 154 11.59 -5.17 -1.22
C LYS A 154 11.94 -6.23 -2.26
N MET A 155 11.98 -5.84 -3.53
CA MET A 155 12.64 -6.61 -4.58
C MET A 155 14.15 -6.58 -4.35
N ILE A 156 14.82 -7.69 -4.63
CA ILE A 156 16.28 -7.75 -4.65
C ILE A 156 16.71 -7.29 -6.04
N LEU A 157 17.13 -6.04 -6.16
CA LEU A 157 17.55 -5.49 -7.44
C LEU A 157 18.99 -5.87 -7.74
N ASN A 158 19.22 -6.30 -8.97
CA ASN A 158 20.52 -6.62 -9.54
C ASN A 158 20.52 -6.13 -10.99
N SER A 159 21.45 -5.25 -11.36
CA SER A 159 21.51 -4.61 -12.67
C SER A 159 21.56 -5.57 -13.87
N ALA A 160 21.90 -6.84 -13.66
CA ALA A 160 21.86 -7.88 -14.68
C ALA A 160 20.45 -8.48 -14.89
N VAL A 161 19.65 -8.65 -13.84
CA VAL A 161 18.40 -9.43 -13.89
C VAL A 161 17.15 -8.66 -13.46
N ALA A 162 17.28 -7.63 -12.62
CA ALA A 162 16.19 -6.79 -12.15
C ALA A 162 16.68 -5.37 -11.85
N ALA A 163 16.27 -4.38 -12.64
CA ALA A 163 16.73 -3.00 -12.53
C ALA A 163 15.59 -1.98 -12.69
N PRO A 164 15.66 -0.83 -12.00
CA PRO A 164 14.70 0.26 -12.22
C PRO A 164 14.74 0.78 -13.66
N MET A 165 13.56 1.04 -14.22
CA MET A 165 13.39 1.77 -15.48
C MET A 165 13.47 3.27 -15.21
N PRO A 166 14.34 4.03 -15.90
CA PRO A 166 14.35 5.48 -15.79
C PRO A 166 13.03 6.11 -16.26
N LEU A 167 12.53 7.09 -15.51
CA LEU A 167 11.40 7.91 -15.93
C LEU A 167 11.82 8.85 -17.08
N PRO A 168 10.92 9.14 -18.03
CA PRO A 168 11.21 10.06 -19.13
C PRO A 168 11.51 11.46 -18.61
N VAL A 169 12.58 12.10 -19.11
CA VAL A 169 12.92 13.49 -18.78
C VAL A 169 12.40 14.49 -19.80
N ARG A 170 11.91 14.01 -20.94
CA ARG A 170 11.34 14.80 -22.04
C ARG A 170 10.10 14.10 -22.60
N PRO A 171 9.16 14.85 -23.21
CA PRO A 171 8.04 14.25 -23.91
C PRO A 171 8.51 13.49 -25.16
N TYR A 172 7.63 12.65 -25.70
CA TYR A 172 7.86 11.92 -26.95
C TYR A 172 7.93 12.85 -28.17
N GLU A 173 8.82 12.52 -29.11
CA GLU A 173 9.01 13.24 -30.36
C GLU A 173 8.52 12.40 -31.56
N LYS A 174 7.79 13.01 -32.49
CA LYS A 174 7.10 12.31 -33.61
C LYS A 174 7.99 11.49 -34.55
N ARG A 175 9.31 11.70 -34.55
CA ARG A 175 10.28 11.01 -35.43
C ARG A 175 10.98 9.83 -34.76
N SER A 176 10.61 9.51 -33.52
CA SER A 176 11.25 8.45 -32.76
C SER A 176 10.91 7.08 -33.33
N THR A 177 11.84 6.12 -33.22
CA THR A 177 11.53 4.71 -33.48
C THR A 177 10.97 4.08 -32.22
N CYS A 178 9.77 3.53 -32.31
CA CYS A 178 9.07 2.99 -31.15
C CYS A 178 8.93 1.47 -31.19
N VAL A 179 8.99 0.87 -30.00
CA VAL A 179 8.72 -0.54 -29.74
C VAL A 179 7.83 -0.70 -28.53
N VAL A 180 6.97 -1.71 -28.54
CA VAL A 180 6.26 -2.18 -27.35
C VAL A 180 7.05 -3.31 -26.73
N ILE A 181 7.38 -3.16 -25.45
CA ILE A 181 8.12 -4.15 -24.67
C ILE A 181 7.19 -4.74 -23.61
N GLY A 182 7.08 -6.07 -23.60
CA GLY A 182 6.20 -6.79 -22.70
C GLY A 182 6.30 -8.29 -22.90
N GLY A 183 5.40 -9.05 -22.28
CA GLY A 183 5.38 -10.50 -22.47
C GLY A 183 5.04 -10.90 -23.90
N ASN A 184 5.66 -11.96 -24.40
CA ASN A 184 5.24 -12.56 -25.66
C ASN A 184 3.87 -13.28 -25.54
N LYS A 185 3.51 -13.72 -24.33
CA LYS A 185 2.26 -14.39 -23.98
C LYS A 185 2.02 -14.31 -22.47
N ILE A 186 0.80 -14.61 -22.03
CA ILE A 186 0.41 -14.50 -20.60
C ILE A 186 0.61 -15.79 -19.77
N ASN A 187 1.04 -16.91 -20.36
CA ASN A 187 1.13 -18.21 -19.67
C ASN A 187 2.48 -18.44 -18.94
N ASN A 188 2.75 -19.66 -18.45
CA ASN A 188 3.98 -19.96 -17.71
C ASN A 188 5.27 -19.98 -18.57
N LYS A 189 5.18 -19.79 -19.88
CA LYS A 189 6.32 -19.70 -20.81
C LYS A 189 6.53 -18.25 -21.30
N THR A 190 6.05 -17.26 -20.54
CA THR A 190 6.28 -15.84 -20.84
C THR A 190 7.77 -15.54 -20.89
N ILE A 191 8.19 -14.86 -21.96
CA ILE A 191 9.46 -14.14 -22.06
C ILE A 191 9.17 -12.68 -22.43
N ILE A 192 10.08 -11.76 -22.09
CA ILE A 192 9.94 -10.34 -22.46
C ILE A 192 10.54 -10.11 -23.85
N VAL A 193 9.75 -9.50 -24.73
CA VAL A 193 10.10 -9.25 -26.13
C VAL A 193 9.81 -7.80 -26.50
N GLU A 194 10.49 -7.32 -27.53
CA GLU A 194 10.25 -6.03 -28.17
C GLU A 194 9.50 -6.27 -29.47
N ARG A 195 8.49 -5.45 -29.74
CA ARG A 195 7.68 -5.52 -30.96
C ARG A 195 7.61 -4.15 -31.59
N LYS A 196 7.77 -4.07 -32.92
CA LYS A 196 7.69 -2.79 -33.63
C LYS A 196 6.31 -2.15 -33.47
N ALA A 197 6.27 -0.84 -33.27
CA ALA A 197 5.03 -0.10 -33.12
C ALA A 197 5.12 1.27 -33.78
N ASP A 198 4.07 1.66 -34.47
CA ASP A 198 3.91 3.02 -34.99
C ASP A 198 3.05 3.83 -34.01
N VAL A 199 3.47 5.05 -33.71
CA VAL A 199 2.67 6.01 -32.95
C VAL A 199 1.81 6.81 -33.92
N ILE A 200 0.50 6.80 -33.67
CA ILE A 200 -0.48 7.50 -34.48
C ILE A 200 -0.52 8.98 -34.12
N ASN A 201 -0.75 9.83 -35.12
CA ASN A 201 -0.92 11.25 -34.89
C ASN A 201 -2.10 11.51 -33.95
N ARG A 202 -1.93 12.43 -33.00
CA ARG A 202 -2.96 12.77 -32.01
C ARG A 202 -4.32 13.09 -32.64
N LYS A 203 -4.36 13.90 -33.71
CA LYS A 203 -5.61 14.29 -34.37
C LYS A 203 -6.30 13.08 -35.02
N GLU A 204 -5.52 12.21 -35.67
CA GLU A 204 -6.02 10.96 -36.25
C GLU A 204 -6.56 10.04 -35.16
N CYS A 205 -5.87 9.93 -34.02
CA CYS A 205 -6.36 9.12 -32.93
C CYS A 205 -7.65 9.68 -32.31
N GLU A 206 -7.77 11.00 -32.15
CA GLU A 206 -8.99 11.65 -31.63
C GLU A 206 -10.19 11.46 -32.55
N LEU A 207 -9.98 11.35 -33.86
CA LEU A 207 -11.06 11.00 -34.81
C LEU A 207 -11.57 9.58 -34.56
N LEU A 208 -10.68 8.63 -34.25
CA LEU A 208 -11.02 7.23 -34.00
C LEU A 208 -11.54 7.01 -32.56
N HIS A 209 -11.04 7.80 -31.62
CA HIS A 209 -11.39 7.79 -30.19
C HIS A 209 -11.83 9.19 -29.73
N PRO A 210 -13.06 9.63 -30.03
CA PRO A 210 -13.55 10.95 -29.64
C PRO A 210 -13.49 11.19 -28.13
N GLY A 211 -13.04 12.38 -27.71
CA GLY A 211 -12.89 12.73 -26.29
C GLY A 211 -11.65 12.13 -25.64
N LEU A 212 -10.59 11.86 -26.40
CA LEU A 212 -9.33 11.31 -25.91
C LEU A 212 -8.71 12.18 -24.80
N ALA A 213 -8.38 11.58 -23.65
CA ALA A 213 -7.70 12.32 -22.58
C ALA A 213 -6.32 12.83 -23.06
N GLU A 214 -5.88 13.99 -22.59
CA GLU A 214 -4.68 14.69 -23.07
C GLU A 214 -3.42 13.82 -23.06
N ASN A 215 -3.25 13.02 -22.01
CA ASN A 215 -2.07 12.18 -21.77
C ASN A 215 -2.07 10.84 -22.52
N ILE A 216 -2.95 10.64 -23.51
CA ILE A 216 -3.09 9.36 -24.22
C ILE A 216 -2.35 9.36 -25.55
N ILE A 217 -1.61 8.27 -25.78
CA ILE A 217 -0.87 7.98 -26.99
C ILE A 217 -1.48 6.76 -27.64
N CYS A 218 -1.67 6.81 -28.96
CA CYS A 218 -2.25 5.71 -29.71
C CYS A 218 -1.20 5.05 -30.58
N ILE A 219 -1.22 3.72 -30.59
CA ILE A 219 -0.24 2.93 -31.30
C ILE A 219 -0.90 1.84 -32.15
N ARG A 220 -0.21 1.42 -33.20
CA ARG A 220 -0.60 0.29 -34.04
C ARG A 220 0.61 -0.55 -34.42
N VAL A 221 0.35 -1.76 -34.91
CA VAL A 221 1.35 -2.53 -35.63
C VAL A 221 1.69 -1.79 -36.93
N PRO A 222 2.97 -1.66 -37.33
CA PRO A 222 3.32 -1.00 -38.58
C PRO A 222 2.70 -1.72 -39.78
N ALA A 223 2.18 -0.95 -40.75
CA ALA A 223 1.35 -1.47 -41.85
C ALA A 223 2.00 -2.61 -42.65
N LYS A 224 3.34 -2.61 -42.78
CA LYS A 224 4.11 -3.67 -43.45
C LYS A 224 4.01 -5.05 -42.78
N PHE A 225 3.60 -5.11 -41.51
CA PHE A 225 3.44 -6.32 -40.72
C PHE A 225 1.95 -6.71 -40.60
N CYS A 226 1.23 -6.73 -41.73
CA CYS A 226 -0.23 -6.81 -41.77
C CYS A 226 -0.84 -8.11 -41.19
N ASN A 227 -0.02 -9.14 -40.95
CA ASN A 227 -0.45 -10.41 -40.35
C ASN A 227 -0.43 -10.41 -38.81
N PHE A 228 -0.06 -9.28 -38.18
CA PHE A 228 0.00 -9.15 -36.73
C PHE A 228 -0.97 -8.10 -36.24
N GLU A 229 -1.72 -8.44 -35.20
CA GLU A 229 -2.71 -7.54 -34.60
C GLU A 229 -2.24 -7.02 -33.25
N HIS A 230 -2.47 -5.73 -33.00
CA HIS A 230 -2.04 -5.12 -31.75
C HIS A 230 -2.78 -5.68 -30.52
N CYS A 231 -3.97 -6.27 -30.68
CA CYS A 231 -4.73 -6.83 -29.57
C CYS A 231 -4.05 -8.05 -28.96
N ASP A 232 -3.43 -8.89 -29.79
CA ASP A 232 -2.70 -10.08 -29.37
C ASP A 232 -1.26 -9.77 -29.00
N GLU A 233 -0.68 -8.76 -29.64
CA GLU A 233 0.75 -8.48 -29.55
C GLU A 233 1.10 -7.40 -28.50
N PHE A 234 0.21 -6.44 -28.23
CA PHE A 234 0.45 -5.37 -27.25
C PHE A 234 -0.37 -5.59 -25.97
N LEU A 235 0.17 -6.44 -25.09
CA LEU A 235 -0.48 -6.85 -23.85
C LEU A 235 -0.60 -5.72 -22.82
N GLU A 236 -1.63 -5.78 -21.99
CA GLU A 236 -1.90 -4.80 -20.91
C GLU A 236 -0.70 -4.60 -19.98
N GLY A 237 -0.40 -3.33 -19.68
CA GLY A 237 0.70 -2.91 -18.83
C GLY A 237 2.09 -3.07 -19.46
N SER A 238 2.19 -3.52 -20.72
CA SER A 238 3.43 -3.43 -21.52
C SER A 238 3.82 -1.96 -21.70
N ALA A 239 5.11 -1.69 -21.93
CA ALA A 239 5.58 -0.31 -22.11
C ALA A 239 5.88 0.00 -23.57
N LEU A 240 5.42 1.15 -24.02
CA LEU A 240 5.87 1.78 -25.26
C LEU A 240 7.19 2.50 -24.96
N MET A 241 8.23 2.16 -25.71
CA MET A 241 9.54 2.80 -25.65
C MET A 241 9.89 3.38 -27.00
N CYS A 242 10.22 4.67 -27.01
CA CYS A 242 10.60 5.41 -28.20
C CYS A 242 12.03 5.92 -28.00
N ASP A 243 12.94 5.57 -28.91
CA ASP A 243 14.38 5.87 -28.81
C ASP A 243 15.00 5.49 -27.45
N GLY A 244 14.58 4.35 -26.91
CA GLY A 244 15.05 3.85 -25.62
C GLY A 244 14.49 4.57 -24.39
N VAL A 245 13.53 5.49 -24.56
CA VAL A 245 12.87 6.23 -23.46
C VAL A 245 11.48 5.66 -23.21
N LEU A 246 11.18 5.38 -21.93
CA LEU A 246 9.84 4.98 -21.49
C LEU A 246 8.83 6.09 -21.81
N THR A 247 7.94 5.82 -22.76
CA THR A 247 7.02 6.83 -23.29
C THR A 247 5.61 6.65 -22.75
N ALA A 248 5.08 5.43 -22.77
CA ALA A 248 3.72 5.14 -22.33
C ALA A 248 3.56 3.71 -21.79
N LEU A 249 2.45 3.44 -21.11
CA LEU A 249 2.00 2.09 -20.75
C LEU A 249 0.74 1.72 -21.52
N VAL A 250 0.72 0.52 -22.08
CA VAL A 250 -0.41 -0.03 -22.84
C VAL A 250 -1.58 -0.24 -21.89
N GLY A 251 -2.73 0.33 -22.23
CA GLY A 251 -3.93 0.26 -21.39
C GLY A 251 -4.59 -1.11 -21.35
N SER A 252 -5.48 -1.28 -20.38
CA SER A 252 -6.45 -2.37 -20.37
C SER A 252 -7.54 -2.08 -21.40
N ASN A 253 -7.88 -3.07 -22.22
CA ASN A 253 -9.09 -3.02 -23.03
C ASN A 253 -9.86 -4.31 -22.72
N GLN A 254 -10.95 -4.24 -21.95
CA GLN A 254 -11.85 -5.40 -21.78
C GLN A 254 -12.39 -5.90 -23.13
N HIS A 255 -12.44 -5.00 -24.13
CA HIS A 255 -12.76 -5.28 -25.52
C HIS A 255 -11.75 -4.55 -26.41
N CYS A 256 -10.67 -5.23 -26.80
CA CYS A 256 -9.75 -4.70 -27.79
C CYS A 256 -10.36 -4.88 -29.18
N PHE A 257 -10.46 -3.80 -29.95
CA PHE A 257 -10.92 -3.82 -31.33
C PHE A 257 -9.71 -3.75 -32.26
N PRO A 258 -9.42 -4.78 -33.07
CA PRO A 258 -8.23 -4.82 -33.95
C PRO A 258 -8.17 -3.68 -34.97
N LEU A 259 -9.33 -3.13 -35.35
CA LEU A 259 -9.45 -2.02 -36.31
C LEU A 259 -9.17 -0.65 -35.67
N LEU A 260 -9.20 -0.54 -34.34
CA LEU A 260 -8.98 0.72 -33.64
C LEU A 260 -7.61 0.69 -32.96
N PRO A 261 -6.82 1.77 -33.07
CA PRO A 261 -5.49 1.76 -32.50
C PRO A 261 -5.49 1.59 -30.99
N ARG A 262 -4.44 0.95 -30.49
CA ARG A 262 -4.27 0.68 -29.07
C ARG A 262 -3.96 1.97 -28.33
N ILE A 263 -4.71 2.25 -27.27
CA ILE A 263 -4.51 3.40 -26.40
C ILE A 263 -3.50 3.08 -25.29
N CYS A 264 -2.61 4.03 -25.01
CA CYS A 264 -1.56 3.95 -24.00
C CYS A 264 -1.56 5.22 -23.15
N ALA A 265 -1.27 5.10 -21.85
CA ALA A 265 -1.09 6.24 -20.97
C ALA A 265 0.35 6.75 -21.04
N GLY A 266 0.53 8.00 -21.49
CA GLY A 266 1.81 8.69 -21.48
C GLY A 266 2.35 8.88 -20.07
N ILE A 267 3.63 8.55 -19.86
CA ILE A 267 4.28 8.59 -18.54
C ILE A 267 4.81 9.97 -18.17
N TYR A 268 5.22 10.76 -19.16
CA TYR A 268 5.88 12.05 -18.93
C TYR A 268 5.05 13.01 -18.06
N GLU A 269 3.75 13.12 -18.33
CA GLU A 269 2.83 13.96 -17.55
C GLU A 269 2.55 13.43 -16.13
N ALA A 270 2.69 12.11 -15.95
CA ALA A 270 2.53 11.46 -14.65
C ALA A 270 3.79 11.58 -13.77
N ASN A 271 4.93 12.04 -14.30
CA ASN A 271 6.20 12.10 -13.57
C ASN A 271 6.12 12.81 -12.22
N ASN A 272 5.48 13.99 -12.17
CA ASN A 272 5.37 14.77 -10.93
C ASN A 272 4.54 14.03 -9.88
N TRP A 273 3.50 13.32 -10.32
CA TRP A 273 2.69 12.48 -9.45
C TRP A 273 3.46 11.24 -8.98
N ILE A 274 4.19 10.55 -9.86
CA ILE A 274 5.03 9.39 -9.48
C ILE A 274 6.06 9.83 -8.43
N LYS A 275 6.78 10.92 -8.68
CA LYS A 275 7.80 11.46 -7.77
C LYS A 275 7.18 11.92 -6.43
N SER A 276 5.99 12.51 -6.44
CA SER A 276 5.33 12.91 -5.20
C SER A 276 4.91 11.69 -4.37
N LEU A 277 4.49 10.60 -5.01
CA LEU A 277 4.20 9.34 -4.31
C LEU A 277 5.47 8.71 -3.71
N GLU A 278 6.59 8.72 -4.42
CA GLU A 278 7.87 8.27 -3.85
C GLU A 278 8.29 9.13 -2.64
N GLN A 279 7.98 10.42 -2.63
CA GLN A 279 8.27 11.29 -1.47
C GLN A 279 7.38 11.01 -0.25
N VAL A 280 6.12 10.60 -0.45
CA VAL A 280 5.22 10.27 0.67
C VAL A 280 5.46 8.89 1.27
N ILE A 281 6.26 8.04 0.60
CA ILE A 281 6.57 6.67 1.00
C ILE A 281 8.07 6.56 1.26
N ASN A 282 8.47 6.42 2.52
CA ASN A 282 9.89 6.27 2.83
C ASN A 282 10.14 5.13 3.81
N PRO A 283 11.22 4.34 3.65
CA PRO A 283 11.73 3.49 4.71
C PRO A 283 12.02 4.38 5.92
N ASP A 284 11.42 4.06 7.06
CA ASP A 284 11.69 4.83 8.28
C ASP A 284 12.90 4.25 9.02
N LYS A 285 13.99 5.01 9.07
CA LYS A 285 15.21 4.65 9.80
C LYS A 285 15.34 5.36 11.15
N GLU A 286 14.69 6.52 11.29
CA GLU A 286 14.84 7.42 12.43
C GLU A 286 13.79 7.15 13.50
N HIS A 287 12.49 7.20 13.16
CA HIS A 287 11.41 7.09 14.12
C HIS A 287 11.21 5.67 14.64
N ARG A 288 11.64 4.64 13.89
CA ARG A 288 11.60 3.23 14.31
C ARG A 288 12.29 2.98 15.66
N LYS A 289 13.23 3.85 16.06
CA LYS A 289 13.95 3.76 17.33
C LYS A 289 13.11 4.21 18.52
N ALA A 290 12.04 4.96 18.28
CA ALA A 290 11.12 5.43 19.31
C ALA A 290 9.84 4.60 19.41
N ILE A 291 9.68 3.60 18.53
CA ILE A 291 8.47 2.80 18.41
C ILE A 291 8.77 1.40 18.90
N VAL A 292 7.82 0.84 19.64
CA VAL A 292 7.88 -0.51 20.17
C VAL A 292 6.67 -1.31 19.76
N THR A 293 6.83 -2.62 19.65
CA THR A 293 5.68 -3.54 19.55
C THR A 293 5.20 -3.86 20.96
N ILE A 294 3.90 -3.80 21.19
CA ILE A 294 3.29 -4.18 22.45
C ILE A 294 2.58 -5.50 22.25
N GLY A 295 2.86 -6.44 23.16
CA GLY A 295 2.24 -7.74 23.19
C GLY A 295 1.67 -8.06 24.56
N ILE A 296 0.59 -8.82 24.58
CA ILE A 296 0.13 -9.56 25.76
C ILE A 296 0.16 -11.02 25.34
N SER A 297 1.01 -11.82 25.99
CA SER A 297 1.13 -13.25 25.72
C SER A 297 0.12 -14.00 26.57
N ALA A 298 -0.91 -14.56 25.92
CA ALA A 298 -1.74 -15.64 26.44
C ALA A 298 -1.62 -16.84 25.47
N VAL A 299 -1.87 -18.07 25.95
CA VAL A 299 -1.57 -19.36 25.26
C VAL A 299 -1.98 -19.39 23.78
N ARG A 300 -3.07 -18.70 23.41
CA ARG A 300 -3.61 -18.70 22.04
C ARG A 300 -3.82 -17.30 21.45
N LYS A 301 -3.58 -16.23 22.23
CA LYS A 301 -3.72 -14.85 21.76
C LYS A 301 -2.52 -13.99 22.11
N SER A 302 -1.87 -13.49 21.08
CA SER A 302 -0.98 -12.33 21.15
C SER A 302 -1.71 -11.11 20.62
N ILE A 303 -2.16 -10.20 21.50
CA ILE A 303 -2.68 -8.90 21.07
C ILE A 303 -1.48 -8.03 20.69
N TYR A 304 -1.37 -7.70 19.40
CA TYR A 304 -0.34 -6.81 18.89
C TYR A 304 -0.87 -5.40 18.74
N GLY A 305 -0.22 -4.45 19.42
CA GLY A 305 -0.32 -3.02 19.16
C GLY A 305 1.07 -2.42 19.02
N PHE A 306 1.12 -1.11 18.82
CA PHE A 306 2.36 -0.35 18.88
C PHE A 306 2.38 0.56 20.10
N GLY A 307 3.55 1.04 20.44
CA GLY A 307 3.73 2.05 21.47
C GLY A 307 4.87 2.97 21.15
N VAL A 308 4.93 4.07 21.88
CA VAL A 308 5.96 5.09 21.76
C VAL A 308 6.73 5.18 23.05
N ILE A 309 8.06 5.13 22.95
CA ILE A 309 8.94 5.37 24.08
C ILE A 309 8.85 6.84 24.44
N ILE A 310 8.36 7.16 25.64
CA ILE A 310 8.29 8.54 26.14
C ILE A 310 9.27 8.77 27.31
N SER A 311 9.82 7.68 27.86
CA SER A 311 10.93 7.70 28.82
C SER A 311 11.59 6.31 28.88
N LYS A 312 12.69 6.17 29.63
CA LYS A 312 13.49 4.93 29.75
C LYS A 312 12.66 3.70 30.17
N ASN A 313 11.61 3.87 30.95
CA ASN A 313 10.74 2.77 31.40
C ASN A 313 9.25 3.03 31.11
N LYS A 314 8.92 3.96 30.22
CA LYS A 314 7.55 4.45 30.03
C LYS A 314 7.16 4.44 28.56
N ILE A 315 6.07 3.72 28.27
CA ILE A 315 5.53 3.59 26.92
C ILE A 315 4.14 4.20 26.88
N LEU A 316 3.87 5.00 25.85
CA LEU A 316 2.54 5.52 25.54
C LEU A 316 1.93 4.69 24.41
N THR A 317 0.67 4.28 24.55
CA THR A 317 -0.04 3.48 23.54
C THR A 317 -1.54 3.80 23.54
N ALA A 318 -2.31 3.11 22.71
CA ALA A 318 -3.76 3.07 22.74
C ALA A 318 -4.24 2.36 24.03
N TYR A 319 -5.33 1.59 23.98
CA TYR A 319 -5.81 0.88 25.17
C TYR A 319 -5.00 -0.40 25.47
N VAL A 320 -4.59 -0.56 26.73
CA VAL A 320 -4.14 -1.84 27.32
C VAL A 320 -4.73 -2.04 28.72
N PRO A 321 -4.98 -3.28 29.16
CA PRO A 321 -5.40 -3.56 30.53
C PRO A 321 -4.23 -3.46 31.53
N ASN A 322 -4.55 -3.21 32.80
CA ASN A 322 -3.58 -3.32 33.90
C ASN A 322 -3.49 -4.78 34.36
N LEU A 323 -2.38 -5.45 34.04
CA LEU A 323 -2.21 -6.90 34.27
C LEU A 323 -1.94 -7.27 35.73
N LEU A 324 -1.59 -6.31 36.60
CA LEU A 324 -1.53 -6.59 38.05
C LEU A 324 -2.91 -6.81 38.65
N ASN A 325 -3.90 -6.07 38.16
CA ASN A 325 -5.26 -6.10 38.73
C ASN A 325 -6.20 -6.98 37.91
N THR A 326 -5.90 -7.16 36.61
CA THR A 326 -6.70 -7.95 35.69
C THR A 326 -5.97 -9.25 35.39
N LYS A 327 -6.27 -10.30 36.16
CA LYS A 327 -5.81 -11.65 35.83
C LYS A 327 -6.56 -12.15 34.61
N ILE A 328 -5.88 -12.18 33.47
CA ILE A 328 -6.40 -12.78 32.24
C ILE A 328 -5.93 -14.22 32.24
N PHE A 329 -6.87 -15.14 32.39
CA PHE A 329 -6.63 -16.58 32.30
C PHE A 329 -7.18 -17.10 30.98
N GLU A 330 -6.36 -17.83 30.23
CA GLU A 330 -6.78 -18.53 29.02
C GLU A 330 -6.66 -20.04 29.25
N GLN A 331 -7.73 -20.78 28.94
CA GLN A 331 -7.78 -22.24 29.05
C GLN A 331 -7.04 -22.85 27.86
N ASP A 332 -5.98 -23.62 28.12
CA ASP A 332 -5.35 -24.42 27.07
C ASP A 332 -6.21 -25.64 26.71
N SER A 333 -5.88 -26.27 25.59
CA SER A 333 -6.34 -27.57 25.08
C SER A 333 -6.42 -28.66 26.15
N PHE A 334 -5.58 -28.55 27.18
CA PHE A 334 -5.42 -29.51 28.28
C PHE A 334 -5.95 -29.02 29.63
N SER A 335 -6.86 -28.02 29.64
CA SER A 335 -7.51 -27.47 30.84
C SER A 335 -6.64 -26.70 31.84
N ASP A 336 -5.38 -26.40 31.50
CA ASP A 336 -4.52 -25.50 32.30
C ASP A 336 -4.82 -24.03 32.01
N PHE A 337 -4.85 -23.21 33.07
CA PHE A 337 -5.03 -21.76 32.98
C PHE A 337 -3.68 -21.05 33.05
N HIS A 338 -3.33 -20.27 32.03
CA HIS A 338 -2.12 -19.44 32.06
C HIS A 338 -2.44 -17.97 32.28
N GLU A 339 -1.70 -17.35 33.20
CA GLU A 339 -1.75 -15.90 33.45
C GLU A 339 -1.06 -15.15 32.32
N ALA A 340 -1.77 -14.18 31.73
CA ALA A 340 -1.24 -13.38 30.64
C ALA A 340 -0.07 -12.50 31.08
N ARG A 341 0.97 -12.41 30.24
CA ARG A 341 2.15 -11.57 30.49
C ARG A 341 2.29 -10.48 29.44
N GLY A 342 2.40 -9.23 29.88
CA GLY A 342 2.68 -8.09 29.02
C GLY A 342 4.14 -8.04 28.63
N TYR A 343 4.42 -7.78 27.35
CA TYR A 343 5.77 -7.54 26.87
C TYR A 343 5.83 -6.41 25.84
N VAL A 344 7.02 -5.84 25.72
CA VAL A 344 7.38 -4.80 24.76
C VAL A 344 8.61 -5.26 23.98
N GLY A 345 8.50 -5.26 22.65
CA GLY A 345 9.60 -5.54 21.73
C GLY A 345 10.22 -4.26 21.18
N TYR A 346 11.56 -4.15 21.23
CA TYR A 346 12.30 -3.00 20.71
C TYR A 346 13.68 -3.41 20.17
N GLY A 347 14.37 -2.49 19.47
CA GLY A 347 15.82 -2.59 19.20
C GLY A 347 16.30 -3.93 18.62
N ALA A 348 15.70 -4.39 17.53
CA ALA A 348 16.01 -5.66 16.86
C ALA A 348 15.66 -6.95 17.67
N GLY A 349 14.52 -6.94 18.36
CA GLY A 349 13.96 -8.15 18.98
C GLY A 349 14.22 -8.30 20.48
N LYS A 350 14.75 -7.25 21.14
CA LYS A 350 14.84 -7.21 22.60
C LYS A 350 13.43 -7.14 23.19
N ILE A 351 13.19 -7.92 24.24
CA ILE A 351 11.89 -8.01 24.92
C ILE A 351 12.04 -7.51 26.36
N ILE A 352 11.12 -6.65 26.79
CA ILE A 352 10.98 -6.22 28.19
C ILE A 352 9.55 -6.48 28.64
N TYR A 353 9.39 -7.10 29.79
CA TYR A 353 8.07 -7.39 30.38
C TYR A 353 7.49 -6.18 31.12
N TRP A 354 6.16 -6.16 31.19
CA TRP A 354 5.39 -5.20 31.97
C TRP A 354 4.15 -5.88 32.53
N ASN A 355 3.69 -5.39 33.67
CA ASN A 355 2.42 -5.75 34.28
C ASN A 355 1.61 -4.54 34.75
N LYS A 356 2.24 -3.36 34.80
CA LYS A 356 1.61 -2.10 35.22
C LYS A 356 1.23 -1.26 34.01
N ALA A 357 -0.04 -0.90 33.95
CA ALA A 357 -0.53 0.10 33.02
C ALA A 357 -1.63 0.95 33.67
N LYS A 358 -1.75 2.20 33.23
CA LYS A 358 -2.88 3.07 33.54
C LYS A 358 -3.50 3.55 32.24
N SER A 359 -4.80 3.37 32.13
CA SER A 359 -5.58 3.65 30.93
C SER A 359 -6.62 4.70 31.25
N GLN A 360 -6.92 5.57 30.28
CA GLN A 360 -8.01 6.56 30.45
C GLN A 360 -9.37 5.90 30.68
N THR A 361 -9.56 4.73 30.07
CA THR A 361 -10.77 3.94 30.21
C THR A 361 -10.51 2.76 31.16
N ASN A 362 -11.35 2.62 32.19
CA ASN A 362 -11.26 1.55 33.20
C ASN A 362 -11.99 0.25 32.81
N SER A 363 -12.67 0.24 31.67
CA SER A 363 -13.39 -0.93 31.16
C SER A 363 -12.42 -2.05 30.77
N SER A 364 -12.84 -3.31 30.94
CA SER A 364 -12.11 -4.50 30.49
C SER A 364 -12.25 -4.76 28.98
N SER A 365 -13.21 -4.09 28.33
CA SER A 365 -13.43 -4.05 26.89
C SER A 365 -13.39 -2.60 26.38
N PHE A 366 -12.97 -2.37 25.14
CA PHE A 366 -12.97 -1.03 24.54
C PHE A 366 -14.07 -0.91 23.47
N THR A 367 -14.73 0.23 23.42
CA THR A 367 -15.64 0.64 22.33
C THR A 367 -15.06 1.85 21.59
N ALA A 368 -15.58 2.13 20.38
CA ALA A 368 -15.17 3.31 19.61
C ALA A 368 -15.52 4.63 20.32
N SER A 369 -16.56 4.61 21.17
CA SER A 369 -16.99 5.73 22.02
C SER A 369 -16.10 5.97 23.24
N GLN A 370 -15.20 5.04 23.56
CA GLN A 370 -14.28 5.17 24.69
C GLN A 370 -12.92 5.71 24.25
N LEU A 371 -12.30 6.50 25.12
CA LEU A 371 -10.99 7.07 24.88
C LEU A 371 -9.89 6.01 25.07
N GLN A 372 -9.09 5.81 24.02
CA GLN A 372 -8.01 4.84 24.01
C GLN A 372 -6.67 5.55 24.16
N LEU A 373 -6.15 5.54 25.38
CA LEU A 373 -4.83 6.05 25.72
C LEU A 373 -4.36 5.37 27.01
N SER A 374 -3.14 4.82 26.99
CA SER A 374 -2.56 4.16 28.16
C SER A 374 -1.08 4.47 28.31
N VAL A 375 -0.64 4.52 29.56
CA VAL A 375 0.77 4.56 29.96
C VAL A 375 1.14 3.22 30.55
N ILE A 376 2.16 2.58 30.00
CA ILE A 376 2.75 1.34 30.51
C ILE A 376 4.05 1.68 31.24
N ILE A 377 4.26 1.07 32.42
CA ILE A 377 5.56 1.04 33.08
C ILE A 377 6.22 -0.30 32.84
N LEU A 378 7.45 -0.25 32.34
CA LEU A 378 8.27 -1.42 32.08
C LEU A 378 8.96 -1.89 33.37
N ASN A 379 9.12 -3.20 33.51
CA ASN A 379 9.82 -3.80 34.66
C ASN A 379 11.33 -3.53 34.63
N LYS A 380 11.87 -3.18 33.46
CA LYS A 380 13.27 -2.81 33.24
C LYS A 380 13.37 -1.61 32.31
N GLU A 381 14.46 -0.88 32.43
CA GLU A 381 14.73 0.28 31.58
C GLU A 381 15.19 -0.15 30.18
N ILE A 382 14.69 0.58 29.18
CA ILE A 382 15.18 0.60 27.82
C ILE A 382 16.51 1.35 27.80
N ILE A 383 17.49 0.76 27.12
CA ILE A 383 18.76 1.41 26.83
C ILE A 383 18.53 2.46 25.74
N LEU A 384 18.46 3.73 26.14
CA LEU A 384 18.37 4.86 25.22
C LEU A 384 19.76 5.19 24.66
N GLY A 385 19.83 5.48 23.36
CA GLY A 385 21.07 5.85 22.69
C GLY A 385 20.91 5.96 21.18
N PRO A 386 21.90 6.55 20.47
CA PRO A 386 21.79 6.85 19.05
C PRO A 386 21.51 5.63 18.17
N THR A 387 21.96 4.45 18.60
CA THR A 387 21.87 3.20 17.84
C THR A 387 20.73 2.29 18.29
N ALA A 388 20.25 2.42 19.53
CA ALA A 388 19.32 1.48 20.15
C ALA A 388 17.87 1.97 20.16
N ALA A 389 17.59 3.03 20.92
CA ALA A 389 16.26 3.56 21.12
C ALA A 389 16.31 5.04 21.52
N HIS A 390 15.24 5.79 21.24
CA HIS A 390 15.11 7.18 21.69
C HIS A 390 13.69 7.46 22.20
N SER A 391 13.57 8.37 23.16
CA SER A 391 12.29 8.81 23.71
C SER A 391 11.72 9.99 22.93
N MET A 392 10.45 9.94 22.52
CA MET A 392 9.78 11.10 21.96
C MET A 392 9.35 12.09 23.04
N ARG A 393 9.42 13.38 22.71
CA ARG A 393 8.90 14.46 23.54
C ARG A 393 7.37 14.49 23.45
N LEU A 394 6.73 14.76 24.59
CA LEU A 394 5.29 14.99 24.65
C LEU A 394 4.98 16.45 24.27
N PRO A 395 4.03 16.69 23.34
CA PRO A 395 3.69 18.03 22.92
C PRO A 395 2.87 18.74 23.99
N LYS A 396 3.12 20.04 24.16
CA LYS A 396 2.30 20.91 25.03
C LYS A 396 1.21 21.65 24.27
N LYS A 397 1.33 21.73 22.94
CA LYS A 397 0.47 22.50 22.05
C LYS A 397 -0.04 21.62 20.90
N PRO A 398 -1.19 21.96 20.28
CA PRO A 398 -1.62 21.31 19.05
C PRO A 398 -0.58 21.52 17.93
N PRO A 399 -0.56 20.62 16.92
CA PRO A 399 0.29 20.79 15.74
C PRO A 399 -0.11 22.07 14.98
N GLN A 400 0.85 22.65 14.24
CA GLN A 400 0.57 23.81 13.39
C GLN A 400 -0.42 23.44 12.27
N LYS A 401 -1.20 24.43 11.80
CA LYS A 401 -2.26 24.22 10.78
C LYS A 401 -1.77 23.57 9.48
N ASN A 402 -0.49 23.72 9.15
CA ASN A 402 0.15 23.15 7.95
C ASN A 402 1.30 22.19 8.29
N ALA A 403 1.32 21.64 9.51
CA ALA A 403 2.37 20.73 9.96
C ALA A 403 2.48 19.53 9.03
N LYS A 404 3.72 19.11 8.73
CA LYS A 404 3.95 17.90 7.93
C LYS A 404 3.85 16.70 8.85
N CYS A 405 2.73 16.00 8.75
CA CYS A 405 2.45 14.85 9.60
C CYS A 405 2.73 13.53 8.88
N ILE A 406 3.27 12.58 9.64
CA ILE A 406 3.50 11.21 9.21
C ILE A 406 2.89 10.23 10.22
N VAL A 407 2.50 9.06 9.72
CA VAL A 407 2.32 7.87 10.54
C VAL A 407 3.47 6.91 10.26
N VAL A 408 3.95 6.25 11.31
CA VAL A 408 5.02 5.24 11.20
C VAL A 408 4.45 3.89 11.58
N THR A 409 4.63 2.88 10.72
CA THR A 409 4.15 1.51 10.95
C THR A 409 5.23 0.48 10.62
N LEU A 410 5.16 -0.67 11.29
CA LEU A 410 6.01 -1.83 11.07
C LEU A 410 5.36 -2.84 10.12
N ARG A 411 4.05 -2.81 9.86
CA ARG A 411 3.42 -3.82 9.01
C ARG A 411 3.25 -3.31 7.57
N PRO A 412 3.70 -4.08 6.56
CA PRO A 412 4.45 -5.35 6.63
C PRO A 412 5.95 -5.15 6.94
N ARG A 413 6.46 -3.93 6.85
CA ARG A 413 7.81 -3.55 7.30
C ARG A 413 7.82 -2.08 7.73
N TRP A 414 8.91 -1.65 8.37
CA TRP A 414 9.12 -0.26 8.78
C TRP A 414 8.98 0.74 7.64
N MET A 415 7.92 1.54 7.69
CA MET A 415 7.60 2.56 6.70
C MET A 415 6.95 3.77 7.37
N LYS A 416 7.17 4.94 6.78
CA LYS A 416 6.44 6.17 7.10
C LYS A 416 5.58 6.62 5.93
N PHE A 417 4.38 7.08 6.25
CA PHE A 417 3.42 7.62 5.29
C PHE A 417 3.05 9.03 5.68
N GLN A 418 3.01 9.94 4.70
CA GLN A 418 2.38 11.25 4.95
C GLN A 418 0.88 11.09 5.13
N ILE A 419 0.36 11.88 6.06
CA ILE A 419 -1.06 11.91 6.39
C ILE A 419 -1.59 13.34 6.38
N THR A 420 -2.92 13.45 6.33
CA THR A 420 -3.66 14.69 6.61
C THR A 420 -4.36 14.52 7.95
N LEU A 421 -4.26 15.53 8.82
CA LEU A 421 -5.05 15.61 10.05
C LEU A 421 -6.44 16.17 9.76
N ILE A 422 -7.44 15.60 10.42
CA ILE A 422 -8.83 16.01 10.37
C ILE A 422 -9.24 16.33 11.81
N ASP A 423 -9.86 17.49 12.02
CA ASP A 423 -10.29 17.90 13.35
C ASP A 423 -11.43 17.02 13.89
N ASN A 424 -11.75 17.18 15.17
CA ASN A 424 -12.74 16.33 15.82
C ASN A 424 -14.17 16.55 15.29
N ILE A 425 -14.51 17.73 14.79
CA ILE A 425 -15.84 18.04 14.28
C ILE A 425 -16.06 17.32 12.95
N GLU A 426 -15.11 17.46 12.01
CA GLU A 426 -15.17 16.80 10.72
C GLU A 426 -15.02 15.27 10.87
N CYS A 427 -14.13 14.82 11.74
CA CYS A 427 -13.95 13.39 12.05
C CYS A 427 -15.26 12.72 12.49
N ARG A 428 -16.03 13.37 13.37
CA ARG A 428 -17.30 12.82 13.87
C ARG A 428 -18.46 12.91 12.89
N LYS A 429 -18.38 13.75 11.85
CA LYS A 429 -19.37 13.70 10.76
C LYS A 429 -19.26 12.38 10.00
N GLU A 430 -18.04 11.86 9.85
CA GLU A 430 -17.79 10.57 9.18
C GLU A 430 -17.87 9.37 10.12
N LEU A 431 -17.50 9.55 11.38
CA LEU A 431 -17.47 8.50 12.40
C LEU A 431 -18.23 8.96 13.67
N PRO A 432 -19.58 8.96 13.65
CA PRO A 432 -20.40 9.60 14.67
C PRO A 432 -20.31 8.96 16.06
N GLU A 433 -19.99 7.66 16.12
CA GLU A 433 -19.87 6.88 17.35
C GLU A 433 -18.57 7.14 18.14
N LEU A 434 -17.66 7.96 17.61
CA LEU A 434 -16.40 8.28 18.27
C LEU A 434 -16.57 9.20 19.48
N HIS A 435 -15.72 8.98 20.49
CA HIS A 435 -15.53 9.92 21.59
C HIS A 435 -15.22 11.34 21.08
N GLU A 436 -15.77 12.37 21.73
CA GLU A 436 -15.73 13.78 21.30
C GLU A 436 -14.32 14.40 21.14
N VAL A 437 -13.32 13.75 21.75
CA VAL A 437 -11.92 14.20 21.78
C VAL A 437 -11.09 13.61 20.64
N TYR A 438 -11.58 12.56 19.97
CA TYR A 438 -10.84 11.98 18.85
C TYR A 438 -10.69 12.99 17.72
N MET A 439 -9.49 13.03 17.15
CA MET A 439 -9.25 13.60 15.83
C MET A 439 -9.18 12.44 14.83
N CYS A 440 -9.11 12.76 13.56
CA CYS A 440 -8.98 11.75 12.51
C CYS A 440 -7.71 11.99 11.68
N ILE A 441 -7.25 10.94 11.00
CA ILE A 441 -6.23 11.04 9.96
C ILE A 441 -6.69 10.38 8.67
N ARG A 442 -6.17 10.85 7.55
CA ARG A 442 -6.22 10.15 6.26
C ARG A 442 -4.81 10.00 5.72
N GLU A 443 -4.45 8.78 5.30
CA GLU A 443 -3.20 8.55 4.59
C GLU A 443 -3.30 9.13 3.18
N LYS A 444 -2.26 9.85 2.72
CA LYS A 444 -2.23 10.39 1.34
C LYS A 444 -2.14 9.28 0.29
N LEU A 445 -1.67 8.10 0.68
CA LEU A 445 -1.62 6.90 -0.13
C LEU A 445 -2.45 5.79 0.53
N PRO A 446 -3.75 5.68 0.24
CA PRO A 446 -4.57 4.59 0.75
C PRO A 446 -4.05 3.24 0.23
N GLY A 447 -4.00 2.24 1.11
CA GLY A 447 -3.77 0.83 0.79
C GLY A 447 -5.05 0.02 0.57
N THR A 448 -4.86 -1.27 0.28
CA THR A 448 -5.95 -2.26 0.13
C THR A 448 -6.44 -2.79 1.49
N GLU A 449 -5.56 -2.76 2.50
CA GLU A 449 -5.81 -3.07 3.92
C GLU A 449 -5.41 -1.84 4.74
N ASN A 450 -6.37 -0.94 5.02
CA ASN A 450 -6.09 0.40 5.58
C ASN A 450 -6.11 0.46 7.10
N CYS A 451 -5.95 -0.66 7.79
CA CYS A 451 -6.06 -0.67 9.24
C CYS A 451 -4.68 -0.46 9.83
N LEU A 452 -4.33 0.81 10.02
CA LEU A 452 -3.25 1.18 10.92
C LEU A 452 -3.53 0.54 12.29
N GLU A 453 -2.53 -0.09 12.86
CA GLU A 453 -2.69 -0.74 14.15
C GLU A 453 -2.83 0.29 15.27
N ALA A 454 -3.55 -0.13 16.31
CA ALA A 454 -3.69 0.65 17.52
C ALA A 454 -2.31 0.93 18.12
N GLY A 455 -2.09 2.16 18.55
CA GLY A 455 -0.82 2.58 19.14
C GLY A 455 0.21 3.12 18.15
N ASN A 456 -0.04 3.06 16.82
CA ASN A 456 0.86 3.70 15.87
C ASN A 456 0.97 5.22 16.17
N PRO A 457 2.18 5.79 16.18
CA PRO A 457 2.36 7.22 16.42
C PRO A 457 2.02 8.05 15.19
N ILE A 458 1.40 9.19 15.44
CA ILE A 458 1.32 10.30 14.50
C ILE A 458 2.36 11.33 14.93
N ILE A 459 3.25 11.68 14.02
CA ILE A 459 4.38 12.57 14.26
C ILE A 459 4.25 13.75 13.32
N CYS A 460 4.18 14.95 13.86
CA CYS A 460 4.12 16.19 13.09
C CYS A 460 5.30 17.06 13.51
N ASP A 461 6.07 17.55 12.53
CA ASP A 461 7.25 18.40 12.75
C ASP A 461 8.25 17.83 13.78
N GLY A 462 8.35 16.49 13.86
CA GLY A 462 9.24 15.76 14.78
C GLY A 462 8.67 15.50 16.18
N GLU A 463 7.47 15.97 16.52
CA GLU A 463 6.84 15.76 17.82
C GLU A 463 5.70 14.74 17.78
N LEU A 464 5.53 13.97 18.86
CA LEU A 464 4.45 12.99 18.99
C LEU A 464 3.10 13.68 19.11
N THR A 465 2.33 13.75 18.03
CA THR A 465 1.09 14.54 17.98
C THR A 465 -0.13 13.76 18.44
N ALA A 466 -0.25 12.51 18.01
CA ALA A 466 -1.41 11.66 18.31
C ALA A 466 -1.03 10.18 18.31
N ILE A 467 -1.92 9.33 18.82
CA ILE A 467 -1.79 7.87 18.76
C ILE A 467 -3.02 7.28 18.09
N VAL A 468 -2.83 6.35 17.16
CA VAL A 468 -3.92 5.64 16.48
C VAL A 468 -4.75 4.84 17.48
N ALA A 469 -6.06 5.06 17.48
CA ALA A 469 -7.00 4.29 18.27
C ALA A 469 -7.41 3.02 17.52
N LYS A 470 -7.75 1.97 18.28
CA LYS A 470 -8.25 0.72 17.72
C LYS A 470 -9.68 0.89 17.23
N LEU A 471 -9.92 0.54 15.97
CA LEU A 471 -11.25 0.32 15.42
C LEU A 471 -11.53 -1.17 15.33
N MET A 472 -12.72 -1.60 15.76
CA MET A 472 -13.18 -2.99 15.62
C MET A 472 -13.47 -3.34 14.16
N HIS A 473 -14.08 -2.40 13.44
CA HIS A 473 -14.33 -2.48 12.01
C HIS A 473 -13.66 -1.29 11.35
N CYS A 474 -12.77 -1.59 10.42
CA CYS A 474 -11.96 -0.61 9.75
C CYS A 474 -12.37 -0.60 8.29
N GLU A 475 -13.18 0.40 7.94
CA GLU A 475 -13.66 0.59 6.59
C GLU A 475 -12.57 1.19 5.71
N ARG A 476 -12.56 0.81 4.43
CA ARG A 476 -11.61 1.36 3.45
C ARG A 476 -11.96 2.82 3.20
N ASN A 477 -10.93 3.65 3.02
CA ASN A 477 -11.02 5.09 2.77
C ASN A 477 -11.67 5.93 3.88
N ALA A 478 -12.33 5.31 4.87
CA ALA A 478 -12.75 6.00 6.08
C ALA A 478 -11.51 6.57 6.82
N PRO A 479 -11.64 7.73 7.47
CA PRO A 479 -10.58 8.27 8.30
C PRO A 479 -10.25 7.34 9.46
N ARG A 480 -9.10 7.55 10.10
CA ARG A 480 -8.68 6.78 11.27
C ARG A 480 -8.70 7.64 12.53
N PRO A 481 -9.40 7.21 13.60
CA PRO A 481 -9.42 7.94 14.84
C PRO A 481 -8.05 7.91 15.50
N VAL A 482 -7.64 9.05 16.03
CA VAL A 482 -6.39 9.22 16.76
C VAL A 482 -6.63 10.04 18.03
N THR A 483 -5.99 9.64 19.12
CA THR A 483 -6.02 10.37 20.39
C THR A 483 -4.99 11.51 20.36
N PRO A 484 -5.39 12.79 20.42
CA PRO A 484 -4.45 13.92 20.37
C PRO A 484 -3.68 14.08 21.69
N ILE A 485 -2.36 13.89 21.67
CA ILE A 485 -1.54 13.78 22.89
C ILE A 485 -1.49 15.08 23.69
N HIS A 486 -1.46 16.25 23.02
CA HIS A 486 -1.37 17.55 23.71
C HIS A 486 -2.54 17.78 24.68
N ARG A 487 -3.74 17.27 24.38
CA ARG A 487 -4.92 17.39 25.26
C ARG A 487 -4.79 16.57 26.55
N PHE A 488 -3.94 15.54 26.53
CA PHE A 488 -3.73 14.62 27.65
C PHE A 488 -2.37 14.78 28.31
N HIS A 489 -1.60 15.81 27.96
CA HIS A 489 -0.24 16.02 28.47
C HIS A 489 -0.17 15.92 30.01
N SER A 490 -1.04 16.65 30.72
CA SER A 490 -1.08 16.63 32.19
C SER A 490 -1.47 15.26 32.75
N TRP A 491 -2.45 14.58 32.15
CA TRP A 491 -2.87 13.25 32.57
C TRP A 491 -1.77 12.21 32.36
N ILE A 492 -1.04 12.28 31.24
CA ILE A 492 0.08 11.39 30.94
C ILE A 492 1.15 11.56 32.02
N LEU A 493 1.56 12.80 32.32
CA LEU A 493 2.55 13.07 33.36
C LEU A 493 2.10 12.61 34.76
N ALA A 494 0.84 12.84 35.12
CA ALA A 494 0.28 12.37 36.39
C ALA A 494 0.28 10.84 36.47
N SER A 495 -0.17 10.16 35.41
CA SER A 495 -0.21 8.70 35.32
C SER A 495 1.18 8.08 35.40
N MET A 496 2.18 8.71 34.77
CA MET A 496 3.58 8.28 34.88
C MET A 496 4.07 8.31 36.34
N ARG A 497 3.76 9.37 37.10
CA ARG A 497 4.17 9.52 38.50
C ARG A 497 3.45 8.54 39.42
N GLU A 498 2.14 8.37 39.24
CA GLU A 498 1.33 7.48 40.07
C GLU A 498 1.76 6.01 39.93
N LEU A 499 2.04 5.56 38.70
CA LEU A 499 2.50 4.19 38.49
C LEU A 499 3.89 3.94 39.09
N GLU A 500 4.75 4.96 39.18
CA GLU A 500 6.04 4.87 39.88
C GLU A 500 5.85 4.71 41.39
N LEU A 501 4.97 5.50 42.00
CA LEU A 501 4.67 5.44 43.44
C LEU A 501 4.02 4.11 43.84
N SER A 502 3.23 3.51 42.96
CA SER A 502 2.67 2.16 43.18
C SER A 502 3.73 1.04 43.22
N GLY A 503 4.99 1.35 42.86
CA GLY A 503 6.12 0.40 42.83
C GLY A 503 7.19 0.63 43.89
N SER A 504 7.22 1.77 44.58
CA SER A 504 8.02 1.89 45.79
C SER A 504 7.26 1.19 46.91
N ASP A 505 7.78 0.05 47.34
CA ASP A 505 7.21 -0.80 48.37
C ASP A 505 6.44 -0.03 49.46
N GLN A 506 5.15 -0.36 49.61
CA GLN A 506 4.42 -0.15 50.86
C GLN A 506 5.14 -0.79 52.07
N SER A 507 6.17 -1.61 51.85
CA SER A 507 7.04 -2.19 52.87
C SER A 507 7.84 -1.13 53.65
N THR A 508 8.29 -0.03 53.03
CA THR A 508 9.09 0.98 53.75
C THR A 508 8.22 1.82 54.69
N PHE A 509 7.00 2.15 54.27
CA PHE A 509 6.05 2.89 55.11
C PHE A 509 5.50 2.03 56.25
N THR A 510 5.24 0.73 56.01
CA THR A 510 4.85 -0.21 57.07
C THR A 510 6.00 -0.53 58.02
N TRP A 511 7.26 -0.63 57.54
CA TRP A 511 8.43 -0.76 58.41
C TRP A 511 8.68 0.48 59.28
N LEU A 512 8.51 1.68 58.73
CA LEU A 512 8.65 2.92 59.50
C LEU A 512 7.53 3.07 60.54
N LEU A 513 6.30 2.67 60.22
CA LEU A 513 5.20 2.59 61.19
C LEU A 513 5.43 1.50 62.24
N LEU A 514 5.96 0.34 61.87
CA LEU A 514 6.31 -0.72 62.83
C LEU A 514 7.43 -0.26 63.77
N LEU A 515 8.47 0.38 63.25
CA LEU A 515 9.57 0.95 64.04
C LEU A 515 9.07 2.06 64.97
N TYR A 516 8.14 2.90 64.52
CA TYR A 516 7.52 3.92 65.35
C TYR A 516 6.67 3.31 66.47
N ILE A 517 5.87 2.27 66.17
CA ILE A 517 5.05 1.56 67.17
C ILE A 517 5.94 0.80 68.17
N ILE A 518 7.01 0.14 67.73
CA ILE A 518 7.97 -0.55 68.60
C ILE A 518 8.67 0.44 69.53
N ASN A 519 9.15 1.57 69.01
CA ASN A 519 9.78 2.61 69.84
C ASN A 519 8.78 3.22 70.85
N SER A 520 7.52 3.38 70.46
CA SER A 520 6.46 3.87 71.35
C SER A 520 6.15 2.88 72.48
N LEU A 521 6.15 1.58 72.19
CA LEU A 521 5.93 0.51 73.18
C LEU A 521 7.12 0.33 74.13
N ILE A 522 8.35 0.56 73.66
CA ILE A 522 9.55 0.55 74.51
C ILE A 522 9.53 1.74 75.47
N LEU A 523 9.09 2.92 75.04
CA LEU A 523 8.97 4.09 75.91
C LEU A 523 7.93 3.89 77.03
N ILE A 524 6.82 3.20 76.74
CA ILE A 524 5.76 2.91 77.73
C ILE A 524 6.25 1.94 78.81
N LYS A 525 7.14 0.99 78.48
CA LYS A 525 7.73 0.07 79.46
C LYS A 525 8.67 0.74 80.48
N TYR A 526 9.20 1.92 80.18
CA TYR A 526 10.06 2.69 81.09
C TYR A 526 9.29 3.69 81.98
N LEU A 527 7.97 3.81 81.80
CA LEU A 527 7.11 4.74 82.54
C LEU A 527 6.19 4.07 83.57
N ILE A 528 6.28 2.75 83.74
CA ILE A 528 5.56 2.01 84.79
C ILE A 528 6.57 1.63 85.88
N PRO A 529 6.59 2.31 87.04
CA PRO A 529 7.40 1.89 88.18
C PRO A 529 6.80 0.63 88.80
N ASN A 530 7.65 -0.32 89.19
CA ASN A 530 7.28 -1.41 90.11
C ASN A 530 6.91 -0.85 91.48
#